data_AF-X1H7G3-F1
#
_entry.id   AF-X1H7G3-F1
#
_cell.length_a   1.000
_cell.length_b   1.000
_cell.length_c   1.000
_cell.angle_alpha   90.00
_cell.angle_beta   90.00
_cell.angle_gamma   90.00
#
_symmetry.space_group_name_H-M   'P 1'
#
loop_
_entity.id
_entity.type
_entity.pdbx_description
1 polymer ?
#
loop_
_entity_poly.entity_id
_entity_poly.type
_entity_poly.pdbx_seq_one_letter_code
_entity_poly.pdbx_strand_id
1 'polypeptide(L)'
;MEKAIELDVAQWKRYTVIEAKRIMRRFSIPENGGISGLVKALKYRVYANINVQEILEISEKRCVFRMNNCRVQYARKRRNLPDFPCKPVGIVEYEDFAKTIDPRIETRCICCPPEKHSENYYCAWEFVLKE
;
A
#
# COMPACT_ATOMS: atom_id res chain seq x y z
N MET A 1 20.86 -9.26 -1.10
CA MET A 1 19.47 -8.87 -0.78
C MET A 1 19.33 -7.35 -0.76
N GLU A 2 20.17 -6.64 -0.01
CA GLU A 2 20.15 -5.17 0.10
C GLU A 2 20.10 -4.44 -1.24
N LYS A 3 21.05 -4.68 -2.16
CA LYS A 3 21.05 -4.03 -3.48
C LYS A 3 19.80 -4.31 -4.31
N ALA A 4 19.22 -5.50 -4.17
CA ALA A 4 17.97 -5.84 -4.86
C ALA A 4 16.80 -5.01 -4.30
N ILE A 5 16.72 -4.85 -2.98
CA ILE A 5 15.70 -4.00 -2.33
C ILE A 5 15.90 -2.53 -2.72
N GLU A 6 17.13 -2.04 -2.78
CA GLU A 6 17.42 -0.66 -3.21
C GLU A 6 16.89 -0.39 -4.63
N LEU A 7 17.15 -1.30 -5.57
CA LEU A 7 16.66 -1.20 -6.95
C LEU A 7 15.13 -1.31 -7.01
N ASP A 8 14.54 -2.18 -6.19
CA ASP A 8 13.08 -2.36 -6.08
C ASP A 8 12.44 -1.06 -5.57
N VAL A 9 12.96 -0.45 -4.50
CA VAL A 9 12.53 0.86 -3.98
C VAL A 9 12.61 1.93 -5.07
N ALA A 10 13.71 2.00 -5.82
CA ALA A 10 13.87 2.98 -6.90
C ALA A 10 12.85 2.79 -8.03
N GLN A 11 12.48 1.53 -8.33
CA GLN A 11 11.46 1.21 -9.32
C GLN A 11 10.06 1.55 -8.82
N TRP A 12 9.72 1.21 -7.56
CA TRP A 12 8.41 1.48 -6.97
C TRP A 12 8.08 2.96 -6.83
N LYS A 13 9.07 3.81 -6.53
CA LYS A 13 8.91 5.28 -6.54
C LYS A 13 8.35 5.81 -7.87
N ARG A 14 8.65 5.15 -8.98
CA ARG A 14 8.15 5.52 -10.31
C ARG A 14 6.83 4.82 -10.63
N TYR A 15 6.79 3.52 -10.37
CA TYR A 15 5.67 2.67 -10.76
C TYR A 15 4.37 3.06 -10.04
N THR A 16 4.42 3.27 -8.72
CA THR A 16 3.23 3.51 -7.92
C THR A 16 2.50 4.81 -8.33
N VAL A 17 3.26 5.85 -8.71
CA VAL A 17 2.72 7.11 -9.26
C VAL A 17 2.06 6.89 -10.61
N ILE A 18 2.70 6.13 -11.51
CA ILE A 18 2.14 5.81 -12.83
C ILE A 18 0.84 5.02 -12.68
N GLU A 19 0.83 4.03 -11.79
CA GLU A 19 -0.34 3.22 -11.50
C GLU A 19 -1.49 4.07 -10.93
N ALA A 20 -1.23 4.90 -9.91
CA ALA A 20 -2.20 5.80 -9.33
C ALA A 20 -2.86 6.69 -10.40
N LYS A 21 -2.05 7.37 -11.22
CA LYS A 21 -2.55 8.22 -12.31
C LYS A 21 -3.41 7.46 -13.32
N ARG A 22 -3.05 6.22 -13.64
CA ARG A 22 -3.83 5.35 -14.54
C ARG A 22 -5.17 4.96 -13.93
N ILE A 23 -5.17 4.56 -12.65
CA ILE A 23 -6.39 4.24 -11.90
C ILE A 23 -7.29 5.47 -11.82
N MET A 24 -6.75 6.63 -11.43
CA MET A 24 -7.50 7.87 -11.31
C MET A 24 -8.19 8.24 -12.61
N ARG A 25 -7.44 8.23 -13.73
CA ARG A 25 -8.00 8.50 -15.06
C ARG A 25 -9.07 7.49 -15.46
N ARG A 26 -8.84 6.20 -15.22
CA ARG A 26 -9.74 5.11 -15.66
C ARG A 26 -11.06 5.08 -14.90
N PHE A 27 -11.07 5.55 -13.66
CA PHE A 27 -12.21 5.50 -12.75
C PHE A 27 -12.71 6.89 -12.32
N SER A 28 -12.29 7.93 -13.04
CA SER A 28 -12.68 9.33 -12.82
C SER A 28 -12.52 9.76 -11.36
N ILE A 29 -11.38 9.42 -10.75
CA ILE A 29 -11.02 9.90 -9.42
C ILE A 29 -10.37 11.28 -9.61
N PRO A 30 -10.94 12.36 -9.04
CA PRO A 30 -10.37 13.69 -9.19
C PRO A 30 -9.06 13.81 -8.42
N GLU A 31 -8.21 14.75 -8.84
CA GLU A 31 -7.12 15.23 -8.00
C GLU A 31 -7.69 15.82 -6.71
N ASN A 32 -6.94 15.70 -5.62
CA ASN A 32 -7.41 16.08 -4.27
C ASN A 32 -8.69 15.34 -3.85
N GLY A 33 -8.83 14.07 -4.28
CA GLY A 33 -10.00 13.24 -3.99
C GLY A 33 -10.13 12.78 -2.54
N GLY A 34 -9.19 13.16 -1.66
CA GLY A 34 -9.17 12.80 -0.25
C GLY A 34 -9.17 11.30 0.01
N ILE A 35 -9.62 10.93 1.21
CA ILE A 35 -9.70 9.51 1.62
C ILE A 35 -10.67 8.71 0.75
N SER A 36 -11.78 9.31 0.32
CA SER A 36 -12.74 8.64 -0.57
C SER A 36 -12.09 8.22 -1.90
N GLY A 37 -11.33 9.14 -2.51
CA GLY A 37 -10.53 8.85 -3.71
C GLY A 37 -9.50 7.76 -3.47
N LEU A 38 -8.78 7.81 -2.35
CA LEU A 38 -7.79 6.80 -1.97
C LEU A 38 -8.40 5.40 -1.80
N VAL A 39 -9.49 5.30 -1.03
CA VAL A 39 -10.21 4.03 -0.79
C VAL A 39 -10.69 3.43 -2.10
N LYS A 40 -11.21 4.25 -3.02
CA LYS A 40 -11.60 3.79 -4.35
C LYS A 40 -10.39 3.29 -5.14
N ALA A 41 -9.28 4.03 -5.14
CA ALA A 41 -8.09 3.68 -5.90
C ALA A 41 -7.41 2.39 -5.41
N LEU A 42 -7.34 2.16 -4.09
CA LEU A 42 -6.73 0.97 -3.48
C LEU A 42 -7.38 -0.35 -3.97
N LYS A 43 -8.65 -0.31 -4.37
CA LYS A 43 -9.38 -1.48 -4.91
C LYS A 43 -8.92 -1.89 -6.31
N TYR A 44 -8.17 -1.03 -7.01
CA TYR A 44 -7.76 -1.25 -8.40
C TYR A 44 -6.25 -1.40 -8.58
N ARG A 45 -5.51 -1.54 -7.48
CA ARG A 45 -4.08 -1.88 -7.49
C ARG A 45 -3.84 -3.18 -8.26
N VAL A 46 -2.69 -3.30 -8.90
CA VAL A 46 -2.30 -4.47 -9.72
C VAL A 46 -2.44 -5.80 -8.96
N TYR A 47 -2.22 -5.78 -7.65
CA TYR A 47 -2.31 -6.96 -6.79
C TYR A 47 -3.65 -7.11 -6.04
N ALA A 48 -4.60 -6.20 -6.22
CA ALA A 48 -5.85 -6.18 -5.44
C ALA A 48 -6.65 -7.48 -5.58
N ASN A 49 -6.55 -8.15 -6.74
CA ASN A 49 -7.29 -9.39 -7.03
C ASN A 49 -6.55 -10.69 -6.66
N ILE A 50 -5.25 -10.62 -6.32
CA ILE A 50 -4.46 -11.82 -5.98
C ILE A 50 -4.16 -11.92 -4.48
N ASN A 51 -4.38 -10.83 -3.74
CA ASN A 51 -4.22 -10.75 -2.31
C ASN A 51 -5.59 -10.68 -1.62
N VAL A 52 -5.63 -11.02 -0.33
CA VAL A 52 -6.77 -10.71 0.54
C VAL A 52 -6.43 -9.45 1.32
N GLN A 53 -7.26 -8.42 1.20
CA GLN A 53 -7.04 -7.11 1.78
C GLN A 53 -8.35 -6.49 2.25
N GLU A 54 -8.27 -5.64 3.25
CA GLU A 54 -9.41 -4.93 3.81
C GLU A 54 -9.07 -3.45 4.03
N ILE A 55 -10.11 -2.61 4.06
CA ILE A 55 -10.01 -1.20 4.43
C ILE A 55 -10.99 -0.98 5.57
N LEU A 56 -10.47 -0.49 6.69
CA LEU A 56 -11.16 -0.28 7.95
C LEU A 56 -11.10 1.19 8.36
N GLU A 57 -11.89 1.53 9.38
CA GLU A 57 -11.85 2.85 10.04
C GLU A 57 -11.99 4.01 9.04
N ILE A 58 -12.86 3.84 8.04
CA ILE A 58 -13.07 4.78 6.95
C ILE A 58 -13.89 5.98 7.46
N SER A 59 -13.33 7.16 7.29
CA SER A 59 -13.95 8.46 7.53
C SER A 59 -13.50 9.44 6.44
N GLU A 60 -13.98 10.68 6.51
CA GLU A 60 -13.55 11.74 5.59
C GLU A 60 -12.05 12.06 5.72
N LYS A 61 -11.47 11.90 6.92
CA LYS A 61 -10.09 12.29 7.24
C LYS A 61 -9.13 11.12 7.42
N ARG A 62 -9.62 9.88 7.52
CA ARG A 62 -8.76 8.72 7.79
C ARG A 62 -9.28 7.40 7.23
N CYS A 63 -8.37 6.51 6.86
CA CYS A 63 -8.64 5.07 6.71
C CYS A 63 -7.42 4.21 7.10
N VAL A 64 -7.65 2.93 7.38
CA VAL A 64 -6.60 1.92 7.61
C VAL A 64 -6.71 0.82 6.56
N PHE A 65 -5.65 0.58 5.82
CA PHE A 65 -5.54 -0.53 4.88
C PHE A 65 -4.77 -1.68 5.51
N ARG A 66 -5.26 -2.92 5.38
CA ARG A 66 -4.57 -4.12 5.84
C ARG A 66 -4.44 -5.13 4.72
N MET A 67 -3.27 -5.77 4.67
CA MET A 67 -2.97 -6.88 3.78
C MET A 67 -3.09 -8.20 4.54
N ASN A 68 -4.30 -8.75 4.60
CA ASN A 68 -4.61 -9.97 5.35
C ASN A 68 -3.84 -11.18 4.81
N ASN A 69 -3.77 -11.34 3.49
CA ASN A 69 -3.02 -12.41 2.86
C ASN A 69 -2.25 -11.91 1.63
N CYS A 70 -0.94 -11.70 1.81
CA CYS A 70 -0.03 -11.31 0.75
C CYS A 70 0.49 -12.55 0.00
N ARG A 71 0.32 -12.60 -1.33
CA ARG A 71 0.75 -13.73 -2.17
C ARG A 71 2.24 -14.06 -2.05
N VAL A 72 3.08 -13.04 -1.83
CA VAL A 72 4.53 -13.19 -1.61
C VAL A 72 4.80 -13.88 -0.28
N GLN A 73 4.28 -13.34 0.82
CA GLN A 73 4.52 -13.90 2.15
C GLN A 73 3.90 -15.30 2.28
N TYR A 74 2.70 -15.51 1.73
CA TYR A 74 2.09 -16.83 1.65
C TYR A 74 2.96 -17.86 0.92
N ALA A 75 3.61 -17.47 -0.19
CA ALA A 75 4.52 -18.36 -0.91
C ALA A 75 5.77 -18.71 -0.08
N ARG A 76 6.29 -17.74 0.70
CA ARG A 76 7.47 -17.93 1.54
C ARG A 76 7.15 -18.80 2.75
N LYS A 77 6.04 -18.54 3.44
CA LYS A 77 5.54 -19.36 4.55
C LYS A 77 5.35 -20.82 4.14
N ARG A 78 4.75 -21.09 2.96
CA ARG A 78 4.62 -22.45 2.41
C ARG A 78 5.95 -23.18 2.18
N ARG A 79 7.05 -22.43 2.05
CA ARG A 79 8.40 -22.96 1.85
C ARG A 79 9.25 -22.92 3.13
N ASN A 80 8.65 -22.65 4.29
CA ASN A 80 9.36 -22.44 5.55
C ASN A 80 10.46 -21.37 5.47
N LEU A 81 10.25 -20.35 4.63
CA LEU A 81 11.15 -19.20 4.53
C LEU A 81 10.67 -18.07 5.45
N PRO A 82 11.60 -17.27 6.02
CA PRO A 82 11.22 -16.09 6.79
C PRO A 82 10.49 -15.08 5.90
N ASP A 83 9.69 -14.20 6.50
CA ASP A 83 9.01 -13.15 5.77
C ASP A 83 9.99 -12.29 4.95
N PHE A 84 9.54 -11.89 3.77
CA PHE A 84 10.31 -10.97 2.93
C PHE A 84 10.28 -9.57 3.55
N PRO A 85 11.43 -8.89 3.71
CA PRO A 85 11.50 -7.58 4.34
C PRO A 85 11.00 -6.46 3.39
N CYS A 86 9.69 -6.42 3.10
CA CYS A 86 9.09 -5.50 2.15
C CYS A 86 8.88 -4.07 2.66
N LYS A 87 9.06 -3.78 3.96
CA LYS A 87 8.80 -2.45 4.54
C LYS A 87 9.47 -1.28 3.78
N PRO A 88 10.74 -1.33 3.36
CA PRO A 88 11.35 -0.22 2.61
C PRO A 88 10.63 0.10 1.29
N VAL A 89 10.18 -0.93 0.59
CA VAL A 89 9.38 -0.79 -0.64
C VAL A 89 7.98 -0.29 -0.31
N GLY A 90 7.34 -0.87 0.72
CA GLY A 90 6.00 -0.47 1.16
C GLY A 90 5.91 1.02 1.50
N ILE A 91 6.92 1.59 2.15
CA ILE A 91 6.92 3.01 2.51
C ILE A 91 6.75 3.87 1.27
N VAL A 92 7.60 3.70 0.26
CA VAL A 92 7.52 4.49 -0.98
C VAL A 92 6.26 4.14 -1.78
N GLU A 93 5.89 2.87 -1.80
CA GLU A 93 4.73 2.36 -2.52
C GLU A 93 3.43 3.04 -2.07
N TYR A 94 3.14 3.01 -0.76
CA TYR A 94 1.89 3.53 -0.21
C TYR A 94 1.91 5.04 -0.02
N GLU A 95 3.06 5.64 0.31
CA GLU A 95 3.19 7.09 0.44
C GLU A 95 2.99 7.80 -0.91
N ASP A 96 3.75 7.41 -1.93
CA ASP A 96 3.68 8.07 -3.23
C ASP A 96 2.35 7.77 -3.94
N PHE A 97 1.76 6.58 -3.73
CA PHE A 97 0.41 6.27 -4.25
C PHE A 97 -0.64 7.21 -3.67
N ALA A 98 -0.66 7.36 -2.34
CA ALA A 98 -1.62 8.20 -1.65
C ALA A 98 -1.44 9.68 -2.02
N LYS A 99 -0.19 10.18 -2.02
CA LYS A 99 0.14 11.56 -2.41
C LYS A 99 -0.21 11.87 -3.86
N THR A 100 -0.15 10.87 -4.75
CA THR A 100 -0.57 11.05 -6.15
C THR A 100 -2.06 11.29 -6.28
N ILE A 101 -2.86 10.72 -5.37
CA ILE A 101 -4.32 10.89 -5.35
C ILE A 101 -4.69 12.21 -4.67
N ASP A 102 -4.06 12.48 -3.54
CA ASP A 102 -4.20 13.74 -2.82
C ASP A 102 -2.89 14.03 -2.04
N PRO A 103 -2.16 15.11 -2.38
CA PRO A 103 -0.86 15.42 -1.79
C PRO A 103 -0.94 15.74 -0.28
N ARG A 104 -2.14 15.98 0.26
CA ARG A 104 -2.37 16.23 1.69
C ARG A 104 -2.46 14.95 2.52
N ILE A 105 -2.48 13.77 1.89
CA ILE A 105 -2.54 12.51 2.62
C ILE A 105 -1.16 12.17 3.16
N GLU A 106 -1.08 12.01 4.48
CA GLU A 106 0.04 11.41 5.17
C GLU A 106 -0.18 9.91 5.34
N THR A 107 0.89 9.15 5.10
CA THR A 107 0.88 7.69 5.22
C THR A 107 1.76 7.26 6.38
N ARG A 108 1.23 6.43 7.28
CA ARG A 108 1.97 5.84 8.41
C ARG A 108 1.94 4.31 8.34
N CYS A 109 3.12 3.70 8.40
CA CYS A 109 3.25 2.24 8.54
C CYS A 109 2.87 1.84 9.98
N ILE A 110 1.84 1.02 10.14
CA ILE A 110 1.48 0.42 11.45
C ILE A 110 2.35 -0.82 11.71
N CYS A 111 2.44 -1.71 10.73
CA CYS A 111 3.36 -2.84 10.74
C CYS A 111 3.65 -3.29 9.31
N CYS A 112 4.85 -3.82 9.07
CA CYS A 112 5.22 -4.45 7.81
C CYS A 112 6.51 -5.26 8.02
N PRO A 113 6.64 -6.47 7.45
CA PRO A 113 7.86 -7.25 7.55
C PRO A 113 9.11 -6.46 7.12
N PRO A 114 10.23 -6.62 7.83
CA PRO A 114 10.56 -7.73 8.73
C PRO A 114 10.10 -7.53 10.18
N GLU A 115 9.43 -6.43 10.50
CA GLU A 115 8.90 -6.22 11.84
C GLU A 115 7.79 -7.21 12.17
N LYS A 116 7.61 -7.49 13.46
CA LYS A 116 6.51 -8.33 13.93
C LYS A 116 5.17 -7.73 13.49
N HIS A 117 4.28 -8.60 13.05
CA HIS A 117 2.93 -8.24 12.63
C HIS A 117 1.91 -9.17 13.30
N SER A 118 0.63 -8.81 13.18
CA SER A 118 -0.47 -9.63 13.66
C SER A 118 -0.55 -10.96 12.89
N GLU A 119 -1.12 -11.99 13.50
CA GLU A 119 -1.45 -13.23 12.77
C GLU A 119 -2.52 -13.03 11.68
N ASN A 120 -3.31 -11.95 11.80
CA ASN A 120 -4.45 -11.68 10.91
C ASN A 120 -4.09 -10.89 9.64
N TYR A 121 -2.91 -10.25 9.60
CA TYR A 121 -2.45 -9.46 8.46
C TYR A 121 -0.93 -9.28 8.48
N TYR A 122 -0.32 -9.23 7.30
CA TYR A 122 1.13 -9.05 7.15
C TYR A 122 1.54 -7.59 7.30
N CYS A 123 0.82 -6.67 6.64
CA CYS A 123 1.10 -5.25 6.76
C CYS A 123 -0.17 -4.42 6.92
N ALA A 124 -0.01 -3.27 7.56
CA ALA A 124 -1.08 -2.32 7.81
C ALA A 124 -0.57 -0.89 7.66
N TRP A 125 -1.37 -0.06 7.01
CA TRP A 125 -1.04 1.31 6.64
C TRP A 125 -2.19 2.22 7.01
N GLU A 126 -1.89 3.28 7.73
CA GLU A 126 -2.83 4.33 8.06
C GLU A 126 -2.64 5.49 7.09
N PHE A 127 -3.74 6.04 6.62
CA PHE A 127 -3.77 7.22 5.78
C PHE A 127 -4.58 8.29 6.47
N VAL A 128 -4.02 9.48 6.62
CA VAL A 128 -4.66 10.63 7.25
C VAL A 128 -4.62 11.82 6.30
N LEU A 129 -5.77 12.40 6.01
CA LEU A 129 -5.86 13.64 5.26
C LEU A 129 -5.59 14.83 6.18
N LYS A 130 -4.56 15.62 5.85
CA LYS A 130 -4.28 16.88 6.53
C LYS A 130 -5.09 18.03 5.92
N GLU A 131 -5.26 19.07 6.74
CA GLU A 131 -5.90 20.32 6.34
C GLU A 131 -5.03 21.09 5.35
#